data_AF-A0A959GFE7-F1
#
_entry.id   AF-A0A959GFE7-F1
#
_cell.length_a   1.000
_cell.length_b   1.000
_cell.length_c   1.000
_cell.angle_alpha   90.00
_cell.angle_beta   90.00
_cell.angle_gamma   90.00
#
_symmetry.space_group_name_H-M   'P 1'
#
loop_
_entity.id
_entity.type
_entity.pdbx_description
1 polymer ?
#
loop_
_entity_poly.entity_id
_entity_poly.type
_entity_poly.pdbx_seq_one_letter_code
_entity_poly.pdbx_strand_id
1 'polypeptide(L)'
;ELGFVPNFYHFVDTVINIKVALKVSKSEDDQYHIQTAPVDAHYASTYNYNLDFAASVQTKIVPIPPPTLMEERLRLMAEMWQRKDDLKIVNGIGAKMEYYLNEAGIKTLKKLSEAKKEDLDNILKKEGLTNPDRYGTANWPEQAELAYQGKWSELRDLQEKSEKDNLKKIPGLGAKSEEVLNTAGIKTYEALSKKSGAALRKILDEAQVSKSIDPSSWPEEAAKLDREKKG
;
A
#
# COMPACT_ATOMS: atom_id res chain seq x y z
N GLU A 1 -25.63 0.91 1.57
CA GLU A 1 -24.91 0.16 2.61
C GLU A 1 -25.26 -1.31 2.45
N LEU A 2 -24.36 -2.10 1.86
CA LEU A 2 -24.53 -3.55 1.70
C LEU A 2 -23.53 -4.21 2.66
N GLY A 3 -24.02 -4.52 3.87
CA GLY A 3 -23.24 -5.13 4.92
C GLY A 3 -22.84 -6.55 4.53
N PHE A 4 -21.53 -6.79 4.49
CA PHE A 4 -20.95 -8.12 4.32
C PHE A 4 -21.13 -8.88 5.64
N VAL A 5 -22.26 -9.56 5.80
CA VAL A 5 -22.45 -10.52 6.89
C VAL A 5 -22.34 -11.92 6.29
N PRO A 6 -21.26 -12.67 6.60
CA PRO A 6 -21.08 -14.00 6.04
C PRO A 6 -22.12 -14.98 6.62
N ASN A 7 -22.61 -15.88 5.77
CA ASN A 7 -23.67 -16.88 6.02
C ASN A 7 -23.33 -17.97 7.08
N PHE A 8 -22.33 -17.77 7.92
CA PHE A 8 -21.85 -18.78 8.88
C PHE A 8 -22.57 -18.75 10.25
N TYR A 9 -23.53 -17.83 10.48
CA TYR A 9 -24.20 -17.64 11.78
C TYR A 9 -25.60 -18.26 11.90
N HIS A 10 -26.02 -19.15 11.00
CA HIS A 10 -27.33 -19.80 11.08
C HIS A 10 -27.30 -21.06 11.95
N PHE A 11 -26.95 -20.93 13.23
CA PHE A 11 -27.28 -21.99 14.19
C PHE A 11 -28.70 -21.74 14.70
N VAL A 12 -29.61 -22.67 14.42
CA VAL A 12 -30.97 -22.68 14.99
C VAL A 12 -30.80 -22.84 16.51
N ASP A 13 -31.46 -21.99 17.32
CA ASP A 13 -31.42 -22.02 18.78
C ASP A 13 -31.41 -23.48 19.30
N THR A 14 -30.25 -23.95 19.77
CA THR A 14 -30.09 -25.35 20.18
C THR A 14 -30.25 -25.42 21.69
N VAL A 15 -31.40 -25.94 22.13
CA VAL A 15 -31.69 -26.15 23.55
C VAL A 15 -31.29 -27.58 23.93
N ILE A 16 -30.28 -27.71 24.79
CA ILE A 16 -29.87 -28.99 25.36
C ILE A 16 -30.58 -29.17 26.71
N ASN A 17 -31.46 -30.15 26.81
CA ASN A 17 -32.15 -30.51 28.04
C ASN A 17 -31.45 -31.70 28.70
N ILE A 18 -30.80 -31.48 29.84
CA ILE A 18 -30.18 -32.55 30.63
C ILE A 18 -31.07 -32.82 31.84
N LYS A 19 -31.55 -34.07 31.99
CA LYS A 19 -32.30 -34.54 33.15
C LYS A 19 -31.40 -35.48 33.97
N VAL A 20 -31.22 -35.16 35.26
CA VAL A 20 -30.39 -35.95 36.18
C VAL A 20 -31.25 -36.43 37.33
N ALA A 21 -31.12 -37.71 37.72
CA ALA A 21 -31.71 -38.21 38.95
C ALA A 21 -30.69 -38.15 40.08
N LEU A 22 -31.13 -37.65 41.23
CA LEU A 22 -30.32 -37.54 42.44
C LEU A 22 -30.75 -38.62 43.42
N LYS A 23 -29.85 -39.55 43.74
CA LYS A 23 -30.08 -40.54 44.80
C LYS A 23 -29.39 -40.06 46.07
N VAL A 24 -30.19 -39.75 47.09
CA VAL A 24 -29.69 -39.40 48.42
C VAL A 24 -29.84 -40.62 49.31
N SER A 25 -28.73 -41.13 49.83
CA SER A 25 -28.72 -42.23 50.80
C SER A 25 -28.01 -41.77 52.07
N LYS A 26 -28.61 -42.06 53.22
CA LYS A 26 -28.05 -41.78 54.54
C LYS A 26 -27.33 -43.03 55.05
N SER A 27 -26.04 -42.93 55.36
CA SER A 27 -25.28 -44.04 55.96
C SER A 27 -25.55 -44.16 57.46
N GLU A 28 -25.19 -45.31 58.06
CA GLU A 28 -25.32 -45.55 59.50
C GLU A 28 -24.56 -44.52 60.37
N ASP A 29 -23.54 -43.85 59.81
CA ASP A 29 -22.76 -42.78 60.44
C ASP A 29 -23.40 -41.38 60.33
N ASP A 30 -24.70 -41.30 60.04
CA ASP A 30 -25.48 -40.05 59.88
C ASP A 30 -25.00 -39.13 58.73
N GLN A 31 -24.12 -39.63 57.84
CA GLN A 31 -23.63 -38.87 56.68
C GLN A 31 -24.56 -39.02 55.47
N TYR A 32 -24.84 -37.89 54.80
CA TYR A 32 -25.64 -37.86 53.56
C TYR A 32 -24.71 -38.04 52.35
N HIS A 33 -24.87 -39.15 51.64
CA HIS A 33 -24.16 -39.39 50.39
C HIS A 33 -25.08 -39.10 49.20
N ILE A 34 -24.66 -38.18 48.32
CA ILE A 34 -25.40 -37.78 47.12
C ILE A 34 -24.70 -38.38 45.91
N GLN A 35 -25.36 -39.29 45.21
CA GLN A 35 -24.88 -39.86 43.94
C GLN A 35 -25.74 -39.36 42.79
N THR A 36 -25.09 -38.92 41.71
CA THR A 36 -25.75 -38.43 40.49
C THR A 36 -25.59 -39.47 39.37
N ALA A 37 -26.69 -39.89 38.75
CA ALA A 37 -26.65 -40.75 37.56
C ALA A 37 -27.53 -40.13 36.45
N PRO A 38 -27.08 -40.12 35.19
CA PRO A 38 -27.94 -39.76 34.07
C PRO A 38 -29.01 -40.86 33.91
N VAL A 39 -30.29 -40.48 33.92
CA VAL A 39 -31.40 -41.44 33.72
C VAL A 39 -31.95 -41.28 32.31
N ASP A 40 -31.93 -42.37 31.56
CA ASP A 40 -32.54 -42.47 30.24
C ASP A 40 -34.01 -42.88 30.32
N ALA A 41 -34.77 -42.59 29.26
CA ALA A 41 -36.22 -42.78 29.23
C ALA A 41 -36.65 -44.27 29.37
N HIS A 42 -35.77 -45.23 29.02
CA HIS A 42 -36.06 -46.66 29.10
C HIS A 42 -35.91 -47.22 30.53
N TYR A 43 -34.96 -46.70 31.30
CA TYR A 43 -34.79 -47.06 32.72
C TYR A 43 -35.93 -46.49 33.59
N ALA A 44 -36.39 -45.27 33.31
CA ALA A 44 -37.50 -44.65 34.02
C ALA A 44 -38.83 -45.43 33.86
N SER A 45 -39.10 -45.97 32.66
CA SER A 45 -40.34 -46.73 32.41
C SER A 45 -40.31 -48.13 33.02
N THR A 46 -39.14 -48.78 33.06
CA THR A 46 -39.00 -50.15 33.57
C THR A 46 -39.15 -50.21 35.09
N TYR A 47 -38.65 -49.19 35.80
CA TYR A 47 -38.63 -49.17 37.26
C TYR A 47 -39.65 -48.20 37.89
N ASN A 48 -40.57 -47.66 37.09
CA ASN A 48 -41.65 -46.77 37.50
C ASN A 48 -41.18 -45.63 38.43
N TYR A 49 -40.02 -45.05 38.10
CA TYR A 49 -39.38 -44.03 38.91
C TYR A 49 -40.03 -42.67 38.65
N ASN A 50 -40.57 -42.03 39.68
CA ASN A 50 -41.22 -40.71 39.52
C ASN A 50 -40.15 -39.61 39.44
N LEU A 51 -40.09 -38.92 38.29
CA LEU A 51 -39.00 -38.02 37.87
C LEU A 51 -39.19 -36.57 38.37
N ASP A 52 -39.92 -36.37 39.47
CA ASP A 52 -40.27 -35.04 40.01
C ASP A 52 -39.09 -34.31 40.69
N PHE A 53 -37.96 -34.98 40.93
CA PHE A 53 -36.72 -34.40 41.49
C PHE A 53 -35.64 -34.11 40.44
N ALA A 54 -36.01 -33.91 39.18
CA ALA A 54 -35.05 -33.58 38.11
C ALA A 54 -34.62 -32.11 38.20
N ALA A 55 -33.37 -31.85 38.57
CA ALA A 55 -32.75 -30.53 38.41
C ALA A 55 -32.53 -30.27 36.91
N SER A 56 -33.33 -29.40 36.29
CA SER A 56 -33.15 -29.00 34.90
C SER A 56 -32.08 -27.91 34.78
N VAL A 57 -30.94 -28.21 34.17
CA VAL A 57 -29.96 -27.19 33.78
C VAL A 57 -30.21 -26.83 32.32
N GLN A 58 -30.77 -25.64 32.08
CA GLN A 58 -30.97 -25.10 30.75
C GLN A 58 -29.88 -24.06 30.47
N THR A 59 -28.91 -24.41 29.63
CA THR A 59 -27.89 -23.46 29.15
C THR A 59 -28.22 -23.06 27.73
N LYS A 60 -28.48 -21.77 27.50
CA LYS A 60 -28.60 -21.18 26.16
C LYS A 60 -27.20 -20.75 25.71
N ILE A 61 -26.64 -21.45 24.72
CA ILE A 61 -25.40 -21.01 24.07
C ILE A 61 -25.76 -19.85 23.16
N VAL A 62 -25.29 -18.66 23.49
CA VAL A 62 -25.39 -17.48 22.62
C VAL A 62 -24.07 -17.31 21.87
N PRO A 63 -24.09 -16.92 20.58
CA PRO A 63 -22.88 -16.53 19.90
C PRO A 63 -22.31 -15.31 20.64
N ILE A 64 -21.06 -15.41 21.10
CA ILE A 64 -20.35 -14.23 21.59
C ILE A 64 -20.26 -13.24 20.43
N PRO A 65 -20.78 -12.01 20.58
CA PRO A 65 -20.61 -11.00 19.54
C PRO A 65 -19.11 -10.80 19.31
N PRO A 66 -18.68 -10.58 18.05
CA PRO A 66 -17.27 -10.32 17.77
C PRO A 66 -16.77 -9.21 18.71
N PRO A 67 -15.58 -9.34 19.31
CA PRO A 67 -15.07 -8.36 20.26
C PRO A 67 -15.10 -6.96 19.63
N THR A 68 -15.62 -5.96 20.34
CA THR A 68 -15.74 -4.58 19.82
C THR A 68 -14.40 -4.03 19.33
N LEU A 69 -13.30 -4.39 19.99
CA LEU A 69 -11.93 -4.07 19.59
C LEU A 69 -11.55 -4.65 18.21
N MET A 70 -12.11 -5.82 17.85
CA MET A 70 -11.87 -6.46 16.56
C MET A 70 -12.66 -5.74 15.45
N GLU A 71 -13.90 -5.33 15.71
CA GLU A 71 -14.70 -4.54 14.77
C GLU A 71 -14.05 -3.18 14.49
N GLU A 72 -13.59 -2.48 15.53
CA GLU A 72 -12.86 -1.22 15.38
C GLU A 72 -11.58 -1.41 14.55
N ARG A 73 -10.81 -2.47 14.80
CA ARG A 73 -9.60 -2.78 14.02
C ARG A 73 -9.91 -3.07 12.56
N LEU A 74 -10.93 -3.88 12.27
CA LEU A 74 -11.35 -4.20 10.90
C LEU A 74 -11.84 -2.97 10.15
N ARG A 75 -12.61 -2.11 10.82
CA ARG A 75 -13.09 -0.85 10.27
C ARG A 75 -11.93 0.11 9.98
N LEU A 76 -11.00 0.27 10.93
CA LEU A 76 -9.79 1.07 10.72
C LEU A 76 -8.93 0.52 9.58
N MET A 77 -8.77 -0.80 9.48
CA MET A 77 -8.08 -1.44 8.36
C MET A 77 -8.78 -1.19 7.03
N ALA A 78 -10.11 -1.29 6.97
CA ALA A 78 -10.90 -1.01 5.79
C ALA A 78 -10.81 0.47 5.38
N GLU A 79 -10.86 1.39 6.34
CA GLU A 79 -10.67 2.83 6.10
C GLU A 79 -9.23 3.16 5.64
N MET A 80 -8.23 2.46 6.18
CA MET A 80 -6.84 2.56 5.69
C MET A 80 -6.69 2.02 4.27
N TRP A 81 -7.41 0.97 3.90
CA TRP A 81 -7.43 0.44 2.52
C TRP A 81 -8.18 1.33 1.53
N GLN A 82 -9.09 2.17 2.03
CA GLN A 82 -9.82 3.17 1.25
C GLN A 82 -9.02 4.48 1.08
N ARG A 83 -8.05 4.75 1.97
CA ARG A 83 -7.16 5.91 1.83
C ARG A 83 -6.29 5.73 0.60
N LYS A 84 -6.44 6.67 -0.32
CA LYS A 84 -5.60 6.81 -1.50
C LYS A 84 -4.47 7.77 -1.14
N ASP A 85 -3.23 7.35 -1.39
CA ASP A 85 -2.05 8.21 -1.24
C ASP A 85 -1.88 9.10 -2.49
N ASP A 86 -1.23 10.25 -2.32
CA ASP A 86 -0.84 11.08 -3.46
C ASP A 86 0.40 10.49 -4.13
N LEU A 87 0.20 9.77 -5.23
CA LEU A 87 1.29 9.14 -5.97
C LEU A 87 2.16 10.15 -6.74
N LYS A 88 1.73 11.41 -6.86
CA LYS A 88 2.46 12.47 -7.58
C LYS A 88 3.78 12.87 -6.92
N ILE A 89 4.02 12.42 -5.69
CA ILE A 89 5.30 12.62 -5.00
C ILE A 89 6.45 11.86 -5.69
N VAL A 90 6.12 10.84 -6.48
CA VAL A 90 7.07 10.09 -7.30
C VAL A 90 7.27 10.81 -8.63
N ASN A 91 8.51 11.15 -8.93
CA ASN A 91 8.87 11.81 -10.18
C ASN A 91 8.53 10.92 -11.37
N GLY A 92 7.81 11.48 -12.34
CA GLY A 92 7.30 10.77 -13.52
C GLY A 92 5.84 10.35 -13.42
N ILE A 93 5.24 10.34 -12.21
CA ILE A 93 3.81 10.09 -12.02
C ILE A 93 3.04 11.42 -12.08
N GLY A 94 2.55 11.75 -13.27
CA GLY A 94 1.59 12.85 -13.46
C GLY A 94 0.15 12.44 -13.15
N ALA A 95 -0.78 13.39 -13.19
CA ALA A 95 -2.21 13.16 -12.93
C ALA A 95 -2.84 12.04 -13.80
N LYS A 96 -2.40 11.90 -15.05
CA LYS A 96 -2.84 10.80 -15.94
C LYS A 96 -2.33 9.44 -15.49
N MET A 97 -1.04 9.34 -15.13
CA MET A 97 -0.45 8.07 -14.68
C MET A 97 -1.04 7.65 -13.35
N GLU A 98 -1.18 8.61 -12.44
CA GLU A 98 -1.88 8.40 -11.19
C GLU A 98 -3.28 7.84 -11.45
N TYR A 99 -4.06 8.44 -12.36
CA TYR A 99 -5.38 7.93 -12.71
C TYR A 99 -5.34 6.46 -13.17
N TYR A 100 -4.47 6.12 -14.12
CA TYR A 100 -4.32 4.75 -14.61
C TYR A 100 -3.90 3.75 -13.54
N LEU A 101 -2.97 4.14 -12.65
CA LEU A 101 -2.53 3.31 -11.53
C LEU A 101 -3.67 3.06 -10.55
N ASN A 102 -4.51 4.07 -10.27
CA ASN A 102 -5.66 3.91 -9.39
C ASN A 102 -6.73 2.99 -9.97
N GLU A 103 -6.99 3.08 -11.28
CA GLU A 103 -7.90 2.17 -11.99
C GLU A 103 -7.37 0.73 -11.95
N ALA A 104 -6.05 0.55 -12.04
CA ALA A 104 -5.40 -0.74 -11.86
C ALA A 104 -5.33 -1.22 -10.39
N GLY A 105 -5.83 -0.45 -9.43
CA GLY A 105 -5.87 -0.82 -8.01
C GLY A 105 -4.61 -0.48 -7.20
N ILE A 106 -3.64 0.22 -7.81
CA ILE A 106 -2.45 0.77 -7.16
C ILE A 106 -2.81 2.18 -6.65
N LYS A 107 -3.37 2.22 -5.44
CA LYS A 107 -3.88 3.46 -4.82
C LYS A 107 -2.99 4.00 -3.69
N THR A 108 -1.96 3.26 -3.30
CA THR A 108 -1.08 3.59 -2.17
C THR A 108 0.38 3.49 -2.57
N LEU A 109 1.25 4.25 -1.91
CA LEU A 109 2.69 4.23 -2.15
C LEU A 109 3.28 2.86 -1.86
N LYS A 110 2.78 2.19 -0.83
CA LYS A 110 3.15 0.81 -0.50
C LYS A 110 2.84 -0.16 -1.64
N LYS A 111 1.65 -0.08 -2.23
CA LYS A 111 1.31 -0.94 -3.38
C LYS A 111 2.15 -0.60 -4.60
N LEU A 112 2.52 0.66 -4.76
CA LEU A 112 3.37 1.10 -5.86
C LEU A 112 4.82 0.62 -5.68
N SER A 113 5.34 0.55 -4.46
CA SER A 113 6.69 0.03 -4.19
C SER A 113 6.81 -1.48 -4.33
N GLU A 114 5.73 -2.21 -4.06
CA GLU A 114 5.62 -3.66 -4.28
C GLU A 114 5.42 -4.02 -5.77
N ALA A 115 5.03 -3.05 -6.60
CA ALA A 115 4.77 -3.27 -8.02
C ALA A 115 6.09 -3.45 -8.79
N LYS A 116 6.09 -4.41 -9.72
CA LYS A 116 7.24 -4.63 -10.61
C LYS A 116 7.15 -3.70 -11.82
N LYS A 117 8.31 -3.37 -12.39
CA LYS A 117 8.41 -2.57 -13.62
C LYS A 117 7.54 -3.16 -14.74
N GLU A 118 7.58 -4.48 -14.93
CA GLU A 118 6.84 -5.15 -16.00
C GLU A 118 5.32 -4.99 -15.82
N ASP A 119 4.83 -5.09 -14.58
CA ASP A 119 3.41 -4.95 -14.26
C ASP A 119 2.95 -3.51 -14.49
N LEU A 120 3.77 -2.52 -14.08
CA LEU A 120 3.51 -1.11 -14.33
C LEU A 120 3.48 -0.80 -15.83
N ASP A 121 4.45 -1.30 -16.59
CA ASP A 121 4.50 -1.10 -18.04
C ASP A 121 3.30 -1.75 -18.75
N ASN A 122 2.85 -2.93 -18.30
CA ASN A 122 1.67 -3.60 -18.83
C ASN A 122 0.38 -2.83 -18.53
N ILE A 123 0.23 -2.30 -17.31
CA ILE A 123 -0.90 -1.44 -16.92
C ILE A 123 -0.94 -0.21 -17.84
N LEU A 124 0.19 0.47 -17.99
CA LEU A 124 0.26 1.69 -18.81
C LEU A 124 -0.01 1.40 -20.29
N LYS A 125 0.55 0.32 -20.85
CA LYS A 125 0.29 -0.11 -22.24
C LYS A 125 -1.19 -0.41 -22.49
N LYS A 126 -1.86 -1.06 -21.53
CA LYS A 126 -3.29 -1.37 -21.60
C LYS A 126 -4.14 -0.10 -21.69
N GLU A 127 -3.74 0.94 -20.97
CA GLU A 127 -4.43 2.25 -20.96
C GLU A 127 -4.07 3.15 -22.15
N GLY A 128 -3.33 2.63 -23.15
CA GLY A 128 -3.02 3.31 -24.40
C GLY A 128 -1.70 4.08 -24.42
N LEU A 129 -0.84 3.92 -23.41
CA LEU A 129 0.51 4.49 -23.44
C LEU A 129 1.46 3.63 -24.28
N THR A 130 1.88 4.16 -25.43
CA THR A 130 2.80 3.46 -26.35
C THR A 130 4.22 3.31 -25.79
N ASN A 131 4.68 4.24 -24.92
CA ASN A 131 6.06 4.21 -24.40
C ASN A 131 6.15 4.55 -22.89
N PRO A 132 5.93 3.57 -22.00
CA PRO A 132 6.00 3.74 -20.54
C PRO A 132 7.39 4.16 -20.03
N ASP A 133 8.46 3.69 -20.68
CA ASP A 133 9.85 3.96 -20.28
C ASP A 133 10.20 5.45 -20.26
N ARG A 134 9.47 6.30 -21.01
CA ARG A 134 9.70 7.76 -21.02
C ARG A 134 9.47 8.42 -19.69
N TYR A 135 8.62 7.82 -18.86
CA TYR A 135 8.22 8.36 -17.57
C TYR A 135 9.08 7.82 -16.42
N GLY A 136 10.08 7.00 -16.71
CA GLY A 136 10.96 6.43 -15.70
C GLY A 136 10.27 5.39 -14.81
N THR A 137 9.38 4.56 -15.37
CA THR A 137 8.63 3.51 -14.66
C THR A 137 9.52 2.55 -13.86
N ALA A 138 10.77 2.40 -14.26
CA ALA A 138 11.78 1.62 -13.54
C ALA A 138 12.10 2.18 -12.13
N ASN A 139 12.04 3.51 -11.95
CA ASN A 139 12.41 4.17 -10.71
C ASN A 139 11.19 4.47 -9.82
N TRP A 140 9.98 4.24 -10.31
CA TRP A 140 8.76 4.49 -9.55
C TRP A 140 8.67 3.62 -8.28
N PRO A 141 8.96 2.31 -8.32
CA PRO A 141 8.87 1.48 -7.12
C PRO A 141 9.85 1.91 -6.03
N GLU A 142 11.09 2.22 -6.42
CA GLU A 142 12.15 2.65 -5.49
C GLU A 142 11.81 4.01 -4.84
N GLN A 143 11.33 4.98 -5.63
CA GLN A 143 10.88 6.27 -5.11
C GLN A 143 9.65 6.13 -4.21
N ALA A 144 8.69 5.27 -4.58
CA ALA A 144 7.50 5.00 -3.78
C ALA A 144 7.87 4.37 -2.43
N GLU A 145 8.87 3.48 -2.41
CA GLU A 145 9.37 2.86 -1.18
C GLU A 145 9.99 3.90 -0.24
N LEU A 146 10.87 4.76 -0.77
CA LEU A 146 11.48 5.84 0.01
C LEU A 146 10.42 6.80 0.57
N ALA A 147 9.42 7.13 -0.23
CA ALA A 147 8.31 7.98 0.19
C ALA A 147 7.42 7.31 1.25
N TYR A 148 7.12 6.02 1.09
CA TYR A 148 6.37 5.23 2.06
C TYR A 148 7.11 5.12 3.40
N GLN A 149 8.44 4.98 3.37
CA GLN A 149 9.29 4.98 4.56
C GLN A 149 9.47 6.39 5.18
N GLY A 150 8.95 7.44 4.54
CA GLY A 150 9.11 8.83 4.99
C GLY A 150 10.55 9.36 4.85
N LYS A 151 11.39 8.72 4.02
CA LYS A 151 12.78 9.10 3.78
C LYS A 151 12.88 10.21 2.73
N TRP A 152 12.31 11.36 3.05
CA TRP A 152 12.20 12.50 2.13
C TRP A 152 13.55 13.05 1.66
N SER A 153 14.59 12.97 2.49
CA SER A 153 15.95 13.39 2.11
C SER A 153 16.53 12.50 1.02
N GLU A 154 16.52 11.18 1.24
CA GLU A 154 17.04 10.21 0.29
C GLU A 154 16.24 10.23 -1.02
N LEU A 155 14.91 10.39 -0.93
CA LEU A 155 14.05 10.55 -2.10
C LEU A 155 14.46 11.78 -2.92
N ARG A 156 14.71 12.91 -2.26
CA ARG A 156 15.13 14.15 -2.93
C ARG A 156 16.49 14.00 -3.60
N ASP A 157 17.44 13.36 -2.94
CA ASP A 157 18.78 13.12 -3.49
C ASP A 157 18.71 12.19 -4.71
N LEU A 158 17.87 11.15 -4.65
CA LEU A 158 17.60 10.23 -5.77
C LEU A 158 16.96 10.97 -6.95
N GLN A 159 15.95 11.80 -6.67
CA GLN A 159 15.27 12.62 -7.66
C GLN A 159 16.23 13.62 -8.32
N GLU A 160 17.02 14.36 -7.53
CA GLU A 160 18.01 15.31 -8.05
C GLU A 160 19.07 14.62 -8.92
N LYS A 161 19.53 13.43 -8.52
CA LYS A 161 20.49 12.66 -9.32
C LYS A 161 19.88 12.21 -10.64
N SER A 162 18.61 11.84 -10.67
CA SER A 162 17.89 11.41 -11.88
C SER A 162 17.54 12.57 -12.82
N GLU A 163 17.42 13.80 -12.30
CA GLU A 163 17.14 15.00 -13.08
C GLU A 163 18.38 15.62 -13.72
N LYS A 164 19.61 15.23 -13.33
CA LYS A 164 20.83 15.69 -13.98
C LYS A 164 20.98 15.04 -15.36
N ASP A 165 20.67 15.79 -16.42
CA ASP A 165 20.91 15.36 -17.79
C ASP A 165 22.42 15.34 -18.08
N ASN A 166 22.88 14.37 -18.86
CA ASN A 166 24.28 14.29 -19.26
C ASN A 166 24.61 15.33 -20.34
N LEU A 167 24.85 16.56 -19.92
CA LEU A 167 25.11 17.71 -20.81
C LEU A 167 26.31 17.48 -21.74
N LYS A 168 27.21 16.53 -21.43
CA LYS A 168 28.34 16.14 -22.30
C LYS A 168 27.92 15.61 -23.67
N LYS A 169 26.64 15.26 -23.87
CA LYS A 169 26.11 14.89 -25.20
C LYS A 169 26.11 16.07 -26.18
N ILE A 170 26.20 17.30 -25.69
CA ILE A 170 26.26 18.49 -26.53
C ILE A 170 27.69 18.67 -27.05
N PRO A 171 27.90 18.72 -28.38
CA PRO A 171 29.22 18.89 -28.97
C PRO A 171 29.83 20.24 -28.53
N GLY A 172 31.06 20.20 -28.04
CA GLY A 172 31.77 21.36 -27.50
C GLY A 172 31.52 21.64 -26.01
N LEU A 173 30.59 20.92 -25.37
CA LEU A 173 30.34 21.02 -23.93
C LEU A 173 31.22 20.02 -23.18
N GLY A 174 32.40 20.48 -22.74
CA GLY A 174 33.34 19.71 -21.93
C GLY A 174 33.00 19.69 -20.43
N ALA A 175 33.71 18.87 -19.65
CA ALA A 175 33.48 18.68 -18.21
C ALA A 175 33.51 20.00 -17.40
N LYS A 176 34.40 20.94 -17.75
CA LYS A 176 34.46 22.25 -17.08
C LYS A 176 33.22 23.10 -17.33
N SER A 177 32.69 23.08 -18.55
CA SER A 177 31.48 23.82 -18.91
C SER A 177 30.25 23.20 -18.24
N GLU A 178 30.17 21.87 -18.19
CA GLU A 178 29.12 21.15 -17.47
C GLU A 178 29.12 21.47 -15.98
N GLU A 179 30.28 21.49 -15.33
CA GLU A 179 30.41 21.81 -13.91
C GLU A 179 29.93 23.24 -13.60
N VAL A 180 30.31 24.21 -14.44
CA VAL A 180 29.87 25.60 -14.31
C VAL A 180 28.36 25.73 -14.52
N LEU A 181 27.80 25.03 -15.52
CA LEU A 181 26.36 25.02 -15.75
C LEU A 181 25.60 24.37 -14.59
N ASN A 182 26.11 23.27 -14.05
CA ASN A 182 25.56 22.61 -12.86
C ASN A 182 25.58 23.53 -11.63
N THR A 183 26.66 24.29 -11.45
CA THR A 183 26.81 25.29 -10.38
C THR A 183 25.84 26.45 -10.56
N ALA A 184 25.59 26.87 -11.81
CA ALA A 184 24.60 27.86 -12.18
C ALA A 184 23.14 27.35 -12.12
N GLY A 185 22.92 26.11 -11.67
CA GLY A 185 21.60 25.48 -11.57
C GLY A 185 21.02 25.00 -12.90
N ILE A 186 21.80 25.00 -13.97
CA ILE A 186 21.42 24.50 -15.30
C ILE A 186 21.84 23.03 -15.38
N LYS A 187 20.98 22.14 -14.85
CA LYS A 187 21.24 20.69 -14.74
C LYS A 187 20.51 19.84 -15.79
N THR A 188 19.56 20.42 -16.53
CA THR A 188 18.72 19.72 -17.52
C THR A 188 18.85 20.32 -18.92
N TYR A 189 18.58 19.53 -19.97
CA TYR A 189 18.51 20.04 -21.34
C TYR A 189 17.40 21.09 -21.51
N GLU A 190 16.30 20.95 -20.77
CA GLU A 190 15.23 21.94 -20.74
C GLU A 190 15.70 23.28 -20.16
N ALA A 191 16.39 23.27 -19.02
CA ALA A 191 16.92 24.48 -18.42
C ALA A 191 17.97 25.15 -19.33
N LEU A 192 18.78 24.34 -20.04
CA LEU A 192 19.81 24.83 -20.94
C LEU A 192 19.22 25.44 -22.22
N SER A 193 18.21 24.81 -22.83
CA SER A 193 17.54 25.31 -24.04
C SER A 193 16.80 26.64 -23.85
N LYS A 194 16.30 26.91 -22.63
CA LYS A 194 15.65 28.19 -22.29
C LYS A 194 16.63 29.35 -22.13
N LYS A 195 17.93 29.08 -22.03
CA LYS A 195 18.98 30.11 -21.93
C LYS A 195 19.47 30.49 -23.33
N SER A 196 19.79 31.77 -23.53
CA SER A 196 20.43 32.21 -24.77
C SER A 196 21.94 31.94 -24.72
N GLY A 197 22.56 31.72 -25.88
CA GLY A 197 24.02 31.57 -25.98
C GLY A 197 24.78 32.74 -25.34
N ALA A 198 24.25 33.96 -25.42
CA ALA A 198 24.81 35.14 -24.76
C ALA A 198 24.72 35.08 -23.22
N ALA A 199 23.61 34.58 -22.67
CA ALA A 199 23.47 34.38 -21.22
C ALA A 199 24.41 33.28 -20.71
N LEU A 200 24.56 32.19 -21.48
CA LEU A 200 25.51 31.12 -21.19
C LEU A 200 26.96 31.63 -21.25
N ARG A 201 27.27 32.52 -22.21
CA ARG A 201 28.59 33.13 -22.31
C ARG A 201 28.94 33.96 -21.07
N LYS A 202 28.01 34.76 -20.55
CA LYS A 202 28.20 35.52 -19.29
C LYS A 202 28.53 34.59 -18.12
N ILE A 203 27.76 33.52 -17.95
CA ILE A 203 27.98 32.54 -16.86
C ILE A 203 29.36 31.88 -16.98
N LEU A 204 29.78 31.54 -18.21
CA LEU A 204 31.10 30.94 -18.47
C LEU A 204 32.25 31.93 -18.27
N ASP A 205 32.05 33.21 -18.62
CA ASP A 205 33.05 34.27 -18.41
C ASP A 205 33.22 34.61 -16.93
N GLU A 206 32.13 34.64 -16.17
CA GLU A 206 32.14 34.79 -14.70
C GLU A 206 32.91 33.63 -14.02
N ALA A 207 32.82 32.42 -14.58
CA ALA A 207 33.55 31.24 -14.12
C ALA A 207 34.96 31.07 -14.72
N GLN A 208 35.47 32.07 -15.46
CA GLN A 208 36.79 32.06 -16.10
C GLN A 208 37.03 30.86 -17.05
N VAL A 209 35.98 30.35 -17.69
CA VAL A 209 36.10 29.28 -18.69
C VAL A 209 36.68 29.83 -19.99
N SER A 210 37.53 29.04 -20.66
CA SER A 210 38.25 29.42 -21.87
C SER A 210 37.33 30.05 -22.94
N LYS A 211 37.72 31.24 -23.45
CA LYS A 211 37.01 31.97 -24.51
C LYS A 211 36.89 31.22 -25.85
N SER A 212 37.64 30.14 -26.02
CA SER A 212 37.59 29.28 -27.20
C SER A 212 36.33 28.39 -27.24
N ILE A 213 35.59 28.31 -26.13
CA ILE A 213 34.34 27.55 -26.06
C ILE A 213 33.20 28.48 -26.47
N ASP A 214 32.54 28.16 -27.59
CA ASP A 214 31.38 28.89 -28.06
C ASP A 214 30.08 28.19 -27.60
N PRO A 215 29.30 28.79 -26.68
CA PRO A 215 28.03 28.25 -26.22
C PRO A 215 26.85 28.62 -27.15
N SER A 216 27.08 29.28 -28.29
CA SER A 216 26.03 29.73 -29.21
C SER A 216 25.15 28.58 -29.73
N SER A 217 25.73 27.41 -29.97
CA SER A 217 25.03 26.22 -30.49
C SER A 217 24.42 25.32 -29.40
N TRP A 218 24.77 25.54 -28.13
CA TRP A 218 24.32 24.66 -27.04
C TRP A 218 22.82 24.71 -26.76
N PRO A 219 22.14 25.87 -26.79
CA PRO A 219 20.69 25.92 -26.59
C PRO A 219 19.91 25.16 -27.68
N GLU A 220 20.36 25.24 -28.92
CA GLU A 220 19.73 24.56 -30.06
C GLU A 220 19.92 23.04 -29.97
N GLU A 221 21.13 22.58 -29.67
CA GLU A 221 21.39 21.15 -29.52
C GLU A 221 20.75 20.60 -28.25
N ALA A 222 20.70 21.37 -27.15
CA ALA A 222 19.94 21.01 -25.96
C ALA A 222 18.43 20.88 -26.26
N ALA A 223 17.87 21.79 -27.05
CA ALA A 223 16.47 21.72 -27.47
C ALA A 223 16.17 20.52 -28.38
N LYS A 224 17.18 20.05 -29.12
CA LYS A 224 17.09 18.85 -29.96
C LYS A 224 17.18 17.57 -29.14
N LEU A 225 18.14 17.49 -28.20
CA LEU A 225 18.27 16.38 -27.26
C LEU A 225 17.08 16.28 -26.31
N ASP A 226 16.50 17.42 -25.89
CA ASP A 226 15.26 17.45 -25.10
C ASP A 226 14.06 16.94 -25.91
N ARG A 227 13.98 17.31 -27.20
CA ARG A 227 12.96 16.76 -28.11
C ARG A 227 13.13 15.28 -28.35
N GLU A 228 14.36 14.79 -28.49
CA GLU A 228 14.67 13.36 -28.63
C GLU A 228 14.34 12.59 -27.36
N LYS A 229 14.60 13.17 -26.18
CA LYS A 229 14.19 12.62 -24.88
C LYS A 229 12.67 12.52 -24.73
N LYS A 230 11.92 13.46 -25.32
CA LYS A 230 10.45 13.52 -25.29
C LYS A 230 9.77 12.69 -26.41
N GLY A 231 10.50 12.45 -27.50
CA GLY A 231 10.06 11.87 -28.77
C GLY A 231 9.92 10.37 -28.75
#